data_AF-A0A0F5ZS55-F1
#
_entry.id   AF-A0A0F5ZS55-F1
#
_cell.length_a   1.000
_cell.length_b   1.000
_cell.length_c   1.000
_cell.angle_alpha   90.00
_cell.angle_beta   90.00
_cell.angle_gamma   90.00
#
_symmetry.space_group_name_H-M   'P 1'
#
loop_
_entity.id
_entity.type
_entity.pdbx_description
1 polymer ?
#
loop_
_entity_poly.entity_id
_entity_poly.type
_entity_poly.pdbx_seq_one_letter_code
_entity_poly.pdbx_strand_id
1 'polypeptide(L)'
;PFTQYRLEHLRRDAITATAQSNVPQVQPGMLFDLVDHPDDATNRDWVVVSAQCEGTQPQALEEAGGEGMTTFHNTFSVIPAHRPWRPTPQPKPCVHGPQIAMVTGPDGEEIFCDEHGRVKVQFPWDRYGNSDDASSCWVRVSQGWAGGQYGMMAIPR
;
A
#
# COMPACT_ATOMS: atom_id res chain seq x y z
N PRO A 1 15.49 -3.66 3.52
CA PRO A 1 14.41 -3.69 2.51
C PRO A 1 13.37 -2.57 2.69
N PHE A 2 12.72 -2.41 3.86
CA PHE A 2 11.67 -1.40 4.07
C PHE A 2 12.15 0.06 3.98
N THR A 3 13.33 0.36 4.54
CA THR A 3 13.92 1.70 4.48
C THR A 3 14.22 2.14 3.05
N GLN A 4 14.73 1.20 2.23
CA GLN A 4 15.00 1.46 0.81
C GLN A 4 13.70 1.76 0.05
N TYR A 5 12.66 0.94 0.22
CA TYR A 5 11.35 1.18 -0.42
C TYR A 5 10.77 2.55 -0.03
N ARG A 6 10.89 2.95 1.24
CA ARG A 6 10.44 4.27 1.70
C ARG A 6 11.27 5.40 1.09
N LEU A 7 12.58 5.22 0.97
CA LEU A 7 13.46 6.20 0.32
C LEU A 7 13.13 6.36 -1.17
N GLU A 8 12.91 5.25 -1.88
CA GLU A 8 12.49 5.26 -3.29
C GLU A 8 11.16 5.99 -3.48
N HIS A 9 10.18 5.76 -2.61
CA HIS A 9 8.93 6.53 -2.59
C HIS A 9 9.15 8.03 -2.41
N LEU A 10 9.97 8.44 -1.44
CA LEU A 10 10.25 9.85 -1.19
C LEU A 10 10.98 10.54 -2.36
N ARG A 11 11.67 9.76 -3.21
CA ARG A 11 12.42 10.25 -4.38
C ARG A 11 11.71 10.04 -5.71
N ARG A 12 10.48 9.51 -5.72
CA ARG A 12 9.77 9.15 -6.97
C ARG A 12 9.56 10.34 -7.91
N ASP A 13 9.44 11.54 -7.35
CA ASP A 13 9.18 12.79 -8.07
C ASP A 13 10.46 13.62 -8.31
N ALA A 14 11.65 13.05 -8.06
CA ALA A 14 12.92 13.77 -8.17
C ALA A 14 13.39 13.99 -9.62
N ILE A 15 13.00 13.10 -10.54
CA ILE A 15 13.22 13.25 -11.99
C ILE A 15 11.95 12.79 -12.67
N THR A 16 11.20 13.75 -13.21
CA THR A 16 9.95 13.53 -13.93
C THR A 16 9.97 14.36 -15.21
N ALA A 17 9.19 13.94 -16.20
CA ALA A 17 8.89 14.75 -17.37
C ALA A 17 7.40 14.66 -17.69
N THR A 18 6.88 15.67 -18.39
CA THR A 18 5.52 15.70 -18.92
C THR A 18 5.61 15.59 -20.44
N ALA A 19 4.78 14.72 -21.02
CA ALA A 19 4.72 14.50 -22.45
C ALA A 19 3.26 14.55 -22.93
N GLN A 20 3.13 14.82 -24.23
CA GLN A 20 1.86 14.91 -24.93
C GLN A 20 1.92 14.05 -26.18
N SER A 21 0.83 13.37 -26.51
CA SER A 21 0.75 12.61 -27.76
C SER A 21 -0.69 12.47 -28.25
N ASN A 22 -0.83 11.94 -29.45
CA ASN A 22 -2.09 11.45 -29.99
C ASN A 22 -2.12 9.92 -30.09
N VAL A 23 -1.20 9.22 -29.40
CA VAL A 23 -1.05 7.76 -29.44
C VAL A 23 -2.04 7.12 -28.45
N PRO A 24 -3.09 6.41 -28.90
CA PRO A 24 -4.13 5.89 -28.01
C PRO A 24 -3.66 4.81 -27.04
N GLN A 25 -2.53 4.16 -27.35
CA GLN A 25 -2.01 3.07 -26.54
C GLN A 25 -1.38 3.54 -25.23
N VAL A 26 -1.03 4.81 -25.09
CA VAL A 26 -0.34 5.33 -23.89
C VAL A 26 -1.19 5.11 -22.63
N GLN A 27 -0.65 4.35 -21.70
CA GLN A 27 -1.28 4.05 -20.41
C GLN A 27 -0.23 4.00 -19.29
N PRO A 28 -0.60 4.28 -18.03
CA PRO A 28 0.29 4.11 -16.88
C PRO A 28 0.87 2.69 -16.83
N GLY A 29 2.17 2.59 -16.52
CA GLY A 29 2.93 1.34 -16.51
C GLY A 29 3.61 0.99 -17.84
N MET A 30 3.33 1.71 -18.93
CA MET A 30 4.04 1.50 -20.19
C MET A 30 5.48 2.00 -20.13
N LEU A 31 6.37 1.19 -20.70
CA LEU A 31 7.75 1.54 -21.00
C LEU A 31 7.86 1.95 -22.47
N PHE A 32 8.60 3.02 -22.76
CA PHE A 32 8.94 3.41 -24.12
C PHE A 32 10.31 4.09 -24.19
N ASP A 33 10.93 4.08 -25.36
CA ASP A 33 12.16 4.81 -25.64
C ASP A 33 11.81 6.14 -26.32
N LEU A 34 12.34 7.24 -25.78
CA LEU A 34 12.30 8.55 -26.44
C LEU A 34 13.51 8.68 -27.37
N VAL A 35 13.27 9.09 -28.61
CA VAL A 35 14.29 9.34 -29.63
C VAL A 35 14.07 10.70 -30.27
N ASP A 36 15.11 11.26 -30.90
CA ASP A 36 15.10 12.52 -31.65
C ASP A 36 14.65 13.78 -30.88
N HIS A 37 14.76 13.77 -29.55
CA HIS A 37 14.58 14.97 -28.74
C HIS A 37 15.82 15.88 -28.84
N PRO A 38 15.66 17.22 -28.96
CA PRO A 38 16.79 18.15 -29.08
C PRO A 38 17.80 18.13 -27.91
N ASP A 39 17.33 17.72 -26.73
CA ASP A 39 18.20 17.44 -25.57
C ASP A 39 18.49 15.94 -25.52
N ASP A 40 19.74 15.56 -25.83
CA ASP A 40 20.19 14.17 -25.83
C ASP A 40 20.06 13.47 -24.47
N ALA A 41 20.06 14.21 -23.36
CA ALA A 41 19.92 13.61 -22.04
C ALA A 41 18.53 12.99 -21.81
N THR A 42 17.52 13.39 -22.58
CA THR A 42 16.15 12.87 -22.50
C THR A 42 15.89 11.72 -23.47
N ASN A 43 16.75 11.50 -24.47
CA ASN A 43 16.67 10.39 -25.43
C ASN A 43 17.03 9.06 -24.76
N ARG A 44 16.08 8.48 -24.03
CA ARG A 44 16.26 7.29 -23.17
C ARG A 44 14.94 6.58 -22.90
N ASP A 45 15.02 5.54 -22.07
CA ASP A 45 13.91 4.77 -21.55
C ASP A 45 13.08 5.50 -20.48
N TRP A 46 11.77 5.57 -20.70
CA TRP A 46 10.81 6.23 -19.81
C TRP A 46 9.65 5.30 -19.48
N VAL A 47 9.16 5.38 -18.25
CA VAL A 47 7.92 4.70 -17.82
C VAL A 47 6.83 5.71 -17.51
N VAL A 48 5.63 5.48 -18.04
CA VAL A 48 4.45 6.30 -17.81
C VAL A 48 3.91 6.06 -16.40
N VAL A 49 3.77 7.11 -15.60
CA VAL A 49 3.29 7.05 -14.21
C VAL A 49 1.82 7.46 -14.11
N SER A 50 1.40 8.44 -14.91
CA SER A 50 0.01 8.87 -15.01
C SER A 50 -0.29 9.32 -16.44
N ALA A 51 -1.53 9.16 -16.88
CA ALA A 51 -1.98 9.66 -18.17
C ALA A 51 -3.40 10.21 -18.04
N GLN A 52 -3.67 11.31 -18.73
CA GLN A 52 -4.98 11.88 -18.94
C GLN A 52 -5.23 11.87 -20.45
N CYS A 53 -6.33 11.25 -20.85
CA CYS A 53 -6.71 11.11 -22.26
C CYS A 53 -8.01 11.88 -22.51
N GLU A 54 -8.07 12.58 -23.63
CA GLU A 54 -9.23 13.32 -24.10
C GLU A 54 -9.48 12.96 -25.57
N GLY A 55 -10.73 12.63 -25.89
CA GLY A 55 -11.15 12.29 -27.25
C GLY A 55 -12.42 13.06 -27.60
N THR A 56 -12.48 13.59 -28.82
CA THR A 56 -13.66 14.27 -29.35
C THR A 56 -14.06 13.63 -30.68
N GLN A 57 -15.32 13.26 -30.83
CA GLN A 57 -15.86 12.67 -32.06
C GLN A 57 -17.16 13.39 -32.47
N PRO A 58 -17.07 14.50 -33.23
CA PRO A 58 -18.24 15.31 -33.60
C PRO A 58 -19.27 14.56 -34.45
N GLN A 59 -18.84 13.62 -35.31
CA GLN A 59 -19.72 12.86 -36.22
C GLN A 59 -20.50 11.72 -35.55
N ALA A 60 -20.27 11.41 -34.28
CA ALA A 60 -20.91 10.27 -33.62
C ALA A 60 -22.42 10.43 -33.46
N LEU A 61 -22.96 11.65 -33.62
CA LEU A 61 -24.38 11.97 -33.44
C LEU A 61 -25.18 12.04 -34.75
N GLU A 62 -24.62 11.52 -35.86
CA GLU A 62 -25.28 11.44 -37.17
C GLU A 62 -25.94 12.77 -37.59
N GLU A 63 -27.27 12.84 -37.67
CA GLU A 63 -28.04 14.02 -38.09
C GLU A 63 -27.94 15.21 -37.13
N ALA A 64 -27.52 14.98 -35.87
CA ALA A 64 -27.24 16.02 -34.87
C ALA A 64 -25.72 16.25 -34.67
N GLY A 65 -24.88 15.63 -35.50
CA GLY A 65 -23.43 15.76 -35.45
C GLY A 65 -22.94 17.15 -35.85
N GLY A 66 -21.96 17.67 -35.11
CA GLY A 66 -21.24 18.88 -35.50
C GLY A 66 -20.22 18.61 -36.62
N GLU A 67 -19.81 19.66 -37.31
CA GLU A 67 -18.67 19.61 -38.24
C GLU A 67 -17.33 19.58 -37.47
N GLY A 68 -16.36 18.77 -37.90
CA GLY A 68 -15.04 18.70 -37.27
C GLY A 68 -14.33 17.37 -37.54
N MET A 69 -13.09 17.19 -37.08
CA MET A 69 -12.37 15.90 -37.18
C MET A 69 -12.47 15.13 -35.86
N THR A 70 -12.44 13.80 -35.91
CA THR A 70 -12.24 12.98 -34.70
C THR A 70 -10.83 13.21 -34.17
N THR A 71 -10.69 13.65 -32.93
CA THR A 71 -9.41 13.93 -32.29
C THR A 71 -9.21 13.08 -31.06
N PHE A 72 -7.96 12.73 -30.80
CA PHE A 72 -7.51 12.09 -29.57
C PHE A 72 -6.21 12.76 -29.13
N HIS A 73 -6.15 13.11 -27.85
CA HIS A 73 -4.97 13.70 -27.24
C HIS A 73 -4.77 13.08 -25.86
N ASN A 74 -3.53 12.92 -25.46
CA ASN A 74 -3.20 12.60 -24.08
C ASN A 74 -2.07 13.49 -23.57
N THR A 75 -2.12 13.76 -22.27
CA THR A 75 -1.04 14.34 -21.49
C THR A 75 -0.67 13.35 -20.41
N PHE A 76 0.62 13.04 -20.28
CA PHE A 76 1.08 12.00 -19.36
C PHE A 76 2.39 12.39 -18.68
N SER A 77 2.60 11.85 -17.47
CA SER A 77 3.83 12.03 -16.70
C SER A 77 4.68 10.77 -16.77
N VAL A 78 5.98 10.95 -16.84
CA VAL A 78 6.95 9.86 -16.95
C VAL A 78 8.09 10.01 -15.96
N ILE A 79 8.73 8.88 -15.63
CA ILE A 79 10.01 8.83 -14.92
C ILE A 79 11.02 7.96 -15.70
N PRO A 80 12.34 8.12 -15.48
CA PRO A 80 13.32 7.25 -16.11
C PRO A 80 13.13 5.79 -15.68
N ALA A 81 13.17 4.83 -16.61
CA ALA A 81 12.75 3.46 -16.30
C ALA A 81 13.69 2.67 -15.39
N HIS A 82 14.98 3.06 -15.30
CA HIS A 82 15.91 2.51 -14.32
C HIS A 82 15.53 2.82 -12.85
N ARG A 83 14.57 3.73 -12.61
CA ARG A 83 14.12 4.08 -11.25
C ARG A 83 12.82 3.40 -10.88
N PRO A 84 12.76 2.72 -9.74
CA PRO A 84 11.50 2.15 -9.27
C PRO A 84 10.55 3.28 -8.83
N TRP A 85 9.34 3.29 -9.40
CA TRP A 85 8.26 4.12 -8.87
C TRP A 85 7.59 3.42 -7.68
N ARG A 86 7.39 4.13 -6.56
CA ARG A 86 6.69 3.61 -5.38
C ARG A 86 5.45 4.44 -5.05
N PRO A 87 4.28 3.79 -4.87
CA PRO A 87 3.03 4.49 -4.53
C PRO A 87 3.12 5.15 -3.17
N THR A 88 2.22 6.11 -2.93
CA THR A 88 2.09 6.74 -1.62
C THR A 88 1.68 5.70 -0.59
N PRO A 89 2.43 5.51 0.51
CA PRO A 89 2.01 4.58 1.55
C PRO A 89 0.68 5.02 2.14
N GLN A 90 -0.22 4.05 2.27
CA GLN A 90 -1.48 4.28 2.96
C GLN A 90 -1.22 4.57 4.44
N PRO A 91 -2.06 5.41 5.09
CA PRO A 91 -2.00 5.58 6.53
C PRO A 91 -2.06 4.23 7.23
N LYS A 92 -1.17 4.01 8.21
CA LYS A 92 -1.20 2.78 9.01
C LYS A 92 -2.49 2.74 9.82
N PRO A 93 -3.21 1.60 9.86
CA PRO A 93 -4.31 1.42 10.80
C PRO A 93 -3.84 1.74 12.22
N CYS A 94 -4.64 2.49 12.95
CA CYS A 94 -4.29 2.98 14.28
C CYS A 94 -5.30 2.48 15.30
N VAL A 95 -4.81 1.99 16.44
CA VAL A 95 -5.61 1.67 17.61
C VAL A 95 -5.49 2.86 18.56
N HIS A 96 -6.55 3.66 18.65
CA HIS A 96 -6.53 4.95 19.37
C HIS A 96 -6.44 4.82 20.90
N GLY A 97 -6.65 3.64 21.46
CA GLY A 97 -6.63 3.41 22.89
C GLY A 97 -6.65 1.92 23.24
N PRO A 98 -6.46 1.58 24.52
CA PRO A 98 -6.52 0.20 24.99
C PRO A 98 -7.91 -0.41 24.74
N GLN A 99 -7.93 -1.71 24.50
CA GLN A 99 -9.15 -2.47 24.26
C GLN A 99 -9.21 -3.66 25.19
N ILE A 100 -10.42 -4.05 25.56
CA ILE A 100 -10.66 -5.30 26.28
C ILE A 100 -10.58 -6.49 25.33
N ALA A 101 -10.14 -7.62 25.86
CA ALA A 101 -10.13 -8.90 25.17
C ALA A 101 -10.39 -10.00 26.19
N MET A 102 -10.91 -11.14 25.72
CA MET A 102 -11.07 -12.34 26.55
C MET A 102 -9.80 -13.18 26.49
N VAL A 103 -9.35 -13.74 27.60
CA VAL A 103 -8.23 -14.69 27.61
C VAL A 103 -8.73 -16.01 27.01
N THR A 104 -7.91 -16.63 26.16
CA THR A 104 -8.26 -17.88 25.48
C THR A 104 -7.15 -18.92 25.60
N GLY A 105 -7.54 -20.18 25.45
CA GLY A 105 -6.69 -21.36 25.55
C GLY A 105 -7.39 -22.56 24.92
N PRO A 106 -6.74 -23.72 24.87
CA PRO A 106 -7.37 -24.93 24.35
C PRO A 106 -8.50 -25.41 25.28
N ASP A 107 -9.41 -26.19 24.72
CA ASP A 107 -10.59 -26.67 25.47
C ASP A 107 -10.18 -27.48 26.71
N GLY A 108 -10.82 -27.18 27.84
CA GLY A 108 -10.55 -27.80 29.14
C GLY A 108 -9.34 -27.26 29.91
N GLU A 109 -8.59 -26.29 29.38
CA GLU A 109 -7.42 -25.71 30.06
C GLU A 109 -7.74 -24.33 30.67
N GLU A 110 -7.74 -24.21 32.01
CA GLU A 110 -8.03 -22.93 32.70
C GLU A 110 -6.87 -21.93 32.62
N ILE A 111 -5.62 -22.40 32.50
CA ILE A 111 -4.43 -21.55 32.46
C ILE A 111 -3.59 -21.95 31.26
N PHE A 112 -3.57 -21.11 30.23
CA PHE A 112 -2.77 -21.33 29.03
C PHE A 112 -1.73 -20.22 28.83
N CYS A 113 -0.47 -20.52 29.16
CA CYS A 113 0.64 -19.58 29.04
C CYS A 113 1.95 -20.24 28.59
N ASP A 114 2.85 -19.45 28.01
CA ASP A 114 4.19 -19.91 27.65
C ASP A 114 5.23 -19.67 28.76
N GLU A 115 6.49 -20.02 28.49
CA GLU A 115 7.64 -19.84 29.40
C GLU A 115 7.88 -18.39 29.86
N HIS A 116 7.22 -17.40 29.23
CA HIS A 116 7.31 -15.99 29.56
C HIS A 116 6.04 -15.46 30.26
N GLY A 117 5.09 -16.33 30.59
CA GLY A 117 3.81 -15.94 31.20
C GLY A 117 2.95 -15.10 30.25
N ARG A 118 3.11 -15.26 28.94
CA ARG A 118 2.24 -14.63 27.93
C ARG A 118 0.97 -15.43 27.80
N VAL A 119 -0.13 -14.76 27.44
CA VAL A 119 -1.43 -15.40 27.21
C VAL A 119 -1.87 -15.17 25.77
N LYS A 120 -2.85 -15.93 25.31
CA LYS A 120 -3.61 -15.64 24.09
C LYS A 120 -4.93 -14.98 24.45
N VAL A 121 -5.40 -14.13 23.56
CA VAL A 121 -6.65 -13.38 23.72
C VAL A 121 -7.49 -13.41 22.46
N GLN A 122 -8.80 -13.22 22.63
CA GLN A 122 -9.73 -12.92 21.54
C GLN A 122 -10.36 -11.55 21.77
N PHE A 123 -10.26 -10.70 20.75
CA PHE A 123 -10.89 -9.39 20.77
C PHE A 123 -12.39 -9.49 20.45
N PRO A 124 -13.25 -8.62 21.01
CA PRO A 124 -14.69 -8.64 20.72
C PRO A 124 -15.06 -8.42 19.25
N TRP A 125 -14.17 -7.78 18.48
CA TRP A 125 -14.35 -7.55 17.05
C TRP A 125 -13.82 -8.69 16.16
N ASP A 126 -13.15 -9.69 16.75
CA ASP A 126 -12.73 -10.87 16.00
C ASP A 126 -13.92 -11.81 15.80
N ARG A 127 -14.37 -11.88 14.54
CA ARG A 127 -15.49 -12.72 14.09
C ARG A 127 -15.07 -14.10 13.60
N TYR A 128 -13.76 -14.34 13.47
CA TYR A 128 -13.22 -15.53 12.83
C TYR A 128 -12.51 -16.46 13.84
N GLY A 129 -12.07 -15.93 14.98
CA GLY A 129 -11.50 -16.73 16.06
C GLY A 129 -12.54 -17.61 16.76
N ASN A 130 -12.13 -18.82 17.16
CA ASN A 130 -12.98 -19.82 17.82
C ASN A 130 -12.86 -19.80 19.35
N SER A 131 -12.25 -18.76 19.92
CA SER A 131 -11.93 -18.64 21.35
C SER A 131 -11.04 -19.76 21.87
N ASP A 132 -10.04 -20.15 21.07
CA ASP A 132 -9.15 -21.28 21.32
C ASP A 132 -7.68 -20.84 21.41
N ASP A 133 -6.77 -21.83 21.38
CA ASP A 133 -5.34 -21.62 21.37
C ASP A 133 -4.82 -21.02 20.05
N ALA A 134 -5.65 -20.82 19.02
CA ALA A 134 -5.26 -20.17 17.77
C ALA A 134 -5.78 -18.73 17.63
N SER A 135 -6.58 -18.22 18.59
CA SER A 135 -7.22 -16.89 18.51
C SER A 135 -6.25 -15.70 18.34
N SER A 136 -5.02 -15.78 18.85
CA SER A 136 -4.03 -14.71 18.64
C SER A 136 -2.59 -15.14 18.83
N CYS A 137 -1.67 -14.20 18.62
CA CYS A 137 -0.28 -14.34 19.04
C CYS A 137 -0.15 -14.22 20.56
N TRP A 138 1.01 -14.62 21.09
CA TRP A 138 1.32 -14.47 22.51
C TRP A 138 1.43 -13.00 22.93
N VAL A 139 0.60 -12.57 23.87
CA VAL A 139 0.57 -11.22 24.42
C VAL A 139 1.21 -11.19 25.80
N ARG A 140 2.15 -10.27 26.00
CA ARG A 140 2.78 -10.06 27.32
C ARG A 140 1.79 -9.43 28.29
N VAL A 141 1.80 -9.94 29.52
CA VAL A 141 0.96 -9.45 30.61
C VAL A 141 1.78 -8.52 31.51
N SER A 142 1.25 -7.34 31.79
CA SER A 142 1.83 -6.43 32.79
C SER A 142 1.66 -7.03 34.19
N GLN A 143 2.73 -7.04 34.98
CA GLN A 143 2.75 -7.56 36.35
C GLN A 143 2.95 -6.43 37.36
N GLY A 144 2.58 -6.65 38.63
CA GLY A 144 2.81 -5.68 39.70
C GLY A 144 4.30 -5.42 39.99
N TRP A 145 5.16 -6.42 39.77
CA TRP A 145 6.62 -6.31 39.91
C TRP A 145 7.34 -7.41 39.12
N ALA A 146 8.36 -7.06 38.33
CA ALA A 146 9.16 -8.02 37.55
C ALA A 146 10.67 -7.69 37.63
N GLY A 147 11.46 -8.62 38.16
CA GLY A 147 12.92 -8.57 38.25
C GLY A 147 13.61 -9.67 37.45
N GLY A 148 14.95 -9.71 37.49
CA GLY A 148 15.73 -10.75 36.82
C GLY A 148 15.62 -12.10 37.54
N GLN A 149 14.56 -12.86 37.26
CA GLN A 149 14.20 -14.17 37.86
C GLN A 149 13.44 -14.14 39.20
N TYR A 150 12.93 -12.98 39.63
CA TYR A 150 12.07 -12.88 40.82
C TYR A 150 11.04 -11.76 40.63
N GLY A 151 9.92 -11.83 41.37
CA GLY A 151 8.87 -10.83 41.28
C GLY A 151 7.49 -11.41 41.62
N MET A 152 6.46 -10.68 41.22
CA MET A 152 5.06 -11.09 41.33
C MET A 152 4.60 -11.67 39.99
N MET A 153 3.81 -12.75 40.05
CA MET A 153 3.21 -13.35 38.87
C MET A 153 1.74 -13.68 39.15
N ALA A 154 0.86 -13.02 38.40
CA ALA A 154 -0.56 -13.35 38.33
C ALA A 154 -0.91 -13.57 36.85
N ILE A 155 -1.20 -14.82 36.49
CA ILE A 155 -1.52 -15.21 35.12
C ILE A 155 -3.04 -15.07 34.91
N PRO A 156 -3.49 -14.31 33.92
CA PRO A 156 -4.90 -14.24 33.55
C PRO A 156 -5.45 -15.59 33.12
N ARG A 157 -6.72 -15.83 33.43
CA ARG A 157 -7.51 -17.01 33.08
C ARG A 157 -8.76 -16.58 32.32
#